data_AF-A0A183SXD2-F1
#
_entry.id   AF-A0A183SXD2-F1
#
_cell.length_a   1.000
_cell.length_b   1.000
_cell.length_c   1.000
_cell.angle_alpha   90.00
_cell.angle_beta   90.00
_cell.angle_gamma   90.00
#
_symmetry.space_group_name_H-M   'P 1'
#
loop_
_entity.id
_entity.type
_entity.pdbx_description
1 polymer ?
#
loop_
_entity_poly.entity_id
_entity_poly.type
_entity_poly.pdbx_seq_one_letter_code
_entity_poly.pdbx_strand_id
1 'polypeptide(L)'
;LTQNRQPRSIPLIYYSNRILYHPVFTGGCAYKCRYTHKITDLRRAQLAVFLEDVPAEAYTVGKGAIWAFESGEPIHLLPRLSNEAKQKISMYITHHTFASVTYYYGVYWAHEKPECVMSKAEKLRLKSQNSLRLLPNYHFQRKKMIAWVVSNADAPNRRKALGAAITKVVLMKVPNFPIFDRVGMVPIVYGPPKEEYEARAPPNSFIHVDDFATVNDLIQYLEYLDHNHTAYATYFAWREHGRLLVGPLRFTYVIACDILYLSKQKPFLKSQCTAMH
;
A
#
# COMPACT_ATOMS: atom_id res chain seq x y z
N LEU A 1 -2.57 37.47 -28.12
CA LEU A 1 -1.31 37.70 -27.39
C LEU A 1 -0.71 36.37 -26.99
N THR A 2 0.18 35.87 -27.84
CA THR A 2 0.95 34.63 -27.68
C THR A 2 1.95 34.80 -26.53
N GLN A 3 1.67 34.19 -25.38
CA GLN A 3 2.68 34.06 -24.33
C GLN A 3 3.76 33.08 -24.81
N ASN A 4 4.95 33.60 -25.08
CA ASN A 4 6.20 32.85 -25.20
C ASN A 4 6.42 32.00 -23.94
N ARG A 5 5.92 30.76 -23.92
CA ARG A 5 6.37 29.77 -22.95
C ARG A 5 7.73 29.25 -23.42
N GLN A 6 8.79 29.75 -22.80
CA GLN A 6 10.10 29.09 -22.78
C GLN A 6 9.91 27.58 -22.58
N PRO A 7 10.61 26.69 -23.30
CA PRO A 7 10.49 25.25 -23.10
C PRO A 7 10.83 24.95 -21.63
N ARG A 8 9.82 24.51 -20.85
CA ARG A 8 10.01 24.15 -19.45
C ARG A 8 11.09 23.07 -19.40
N SER A 9 12.22 23.39 -18.76
CA SER A 9 13.29 22.41 -18.55
C SER A 9 12.71 21.18 -17.87
N ILE A 10 12.91 20.01 -18.47
CA ILE A 10 12.43 18.75 -17.92
C ILE A 10 13.04 18.56 -16.52
N PRO A 11 12.23 18.45 -15.45
CA PRO A 11 12.76 18.32 -14.09
C PRO A 11 13.62 17.06 -13.94
N LEU A 12 14.72 17.20 -13.23
CA LEU A 12 15.61 16.12 -12.84
C LEU A 12 15.33 15.73 -11.38
N ILE A 13 15.11 14.45 -11.17
CA ILE A 13 14.91 13.83 -9.85
C ILE A 13 16.13 12.96 -9.56
N TYR A 14 16.78 13.24 -8.44
CA TYR A 14 17.85 12.40 -7.91
C TYR A 14 17.25 11.33 -6.98
N TYR A 15 17.70 10.08 -7.12
CA TYR A 15 17.43 8.99 -6.19
C TYR A 15 18.75 8.51 -5.58
N SER A 16 18.79 8.35 -4.25
CA SER A 16 19.95 7.80 -3.56
C SER A 16 20.24 6.36 -4.01
N ASN A 17 21.53 5.97 -4.01
CA ASN A 17 21.99 4.69 -4.54
C ASN A 17 21.55 3.49 -3.68
N ARG A 18 20.35 2.98 -3.93
CA ARG A 18 19.82 1.71 -3.40
C ARG A 18 18.92 1.07 -4.46
N ILE A 19 18.68 -0.24 -4.34
CA ILE A 19 17.72 -0.96 -5.17
C ILE A 19 16.35 -0.30 -4.98
N LEU A 20 15.89 0.35 -6.04
CA LEU A 20 14.51 0.78 -6.13
C LEU A 20 13.67 -0.48 -6.29
N TYR A 21 12.83 -0.74 -5.28
CA TYR A 21 11.89 -1.84 -5.39
C TYR A 21 10.83 -1.59 -6.45
N HIS A 22 10.77 -0.39 -7.06
CA HIS A 22 9.82 -0.01 -8.11
C HIS A 22 10.49 0.69 -9.32
N PRO A 23 10.04 0.46 -10.57
CA PRO A 23 10.56 1.13 -11.76
C PRO A 23 10.14 2.59 -11.82
N VAL A 24 11.11 3.46 -12.01
CA VAL A 24 10.85 4.88 -12.17
C VAL A 24 10.70 5.19 -13.66
N PHE A 25 9.49 5.56 -14.10
CA PHE A 25 9.19 5.81 -15.50
C PHE A 25 8.74 7.24 -15.78
N THR A 26 8.98 7.70 -17.02
CA THR A 26 8.65 9.07 -17.47
C THR A 26 7.26 9.17 -18.10
N GLY A 27 6.64 8.04 -18.45
CA GLY A 27 5.28 7.97 -18.99
C GLY A 27 4.23 8.36 -17.95
N GLY A 28 3.08 8.88 -18.38
CA GLY A 28 1.97 9.21 -17.48
C GLY A 28 2.08 10.52 -16.69
N CYS A 29 3.28 11.09 -16.50
CA CYS A 29 3.41 12.41 -15.86
C CYS A 29 3.46 13.57 -16.86
N ALA A 30 2.71 14.64 -16.54
CA ALA A 30 2.66 15.87 -17.35
C ALA A 30 4.04 16.54 -17.57
N TYR A 31 5.00 16.34 -16.67
CA TYR A 31 6.33 16.97 -16.73
C TYR A 31 7.42 16.10 -17.37
N LYS A 32 7.13 14.83 -17.70
CA LYS A 32 8.08 13.88 -18.30
C LYS A 32 9.46 13.87 -17.60
N CYS A 33 9.50 13.83 -16.26
CA CYS A 33 10.73 14.00 -15.48
C CYS A 33 11.88 13.06 -15.90
N ARG A 34 13.11 13.51 -15.69
CA ARG A 34 14.34 12.71 -15.80
C ARG A 34 14.76 12.21 -14.44
N TYR A 35 15.43 11.07 -14.41
CA TYR A 35 15.91 10.43 -13.18
C TYR A 35 17.41 10.19 -13.23
N THR A 36 18.08 10.32 -12.10
CA THR A 36 19.52 10.05 -11.95
C THR A 36 19.81 9.48 -10.56
N HIS A 37 20.82 8.61 -10.48
CA HIS A 37 21.40 8.14 -9.23
C HIS A 37 22.81 8.70 -8.99
N LYS A 38 23.30 9.56 -9.90
CA LYS A 38 24.64 10.15 -9.82
C LYS A 38 24.60 11.33 -8.85
N ILE A 39 25.35 11.27 -7.76
CA ILE A 39 25.42 12.33 -6.75
C ILE A 39 25.88 13.67 -7.34
N THR A 40 26.69 13.65 -8.40
CA THR A 40 27.15 14.85 -9.12
C THR A 40 26.01 15.61 -9.83
N ASP A 41 24.89 14.93 -10.08
CA ASP A 41 23.71 15.52 -10.68
C ASP A 41 22.75 16.14 -9.65
N LEU A 42 22.91 15.82 -8.36
CA LEU A 42 22.04 16.29 -7.27
C LEU A 42 21.96 17.82 -7.22
N ARG A 43 23.06 18.53 -7.52
CA ARG A 43 23.07 20.01 -7.60
C ARG A 43 22.09 20.60 -8.62
N ARG A 44 21.71 19.81 -9.63
CA ARG A 44 20.78 20.18 -10.71
C ARG A 44 19.39 19.59 -10.51
N ALA A 45 19.23 18.71 -9.53
CA ALA A 45 17.98 18.04 -9.25
C ALA A 45 17.01 19.02 -8.56
N GLN A 46 15.74 18.97 -8.97
CA GLN A 46 14.68 19.73 -8.29
C GLN A 46 14.11 18.95 -7.09
N LEU A 47 14.26 17.63 -7.10
CA LEU A 47 13.88 16.73 -6.01
C LEU A 47 14.98 15.71 -5.79
N ALA A 48 15.33 15.49 -4.53
CA ALA A 48 16.25 14.48 -4.05
C ALA A 48 15.47 13.50 -3.19
N VAL A 49 15.38 12.24 -3.62
CA VAL A 49 14.68 11.17 -2.91
C VAL A 49 15.71 10.26 -2.28
N PHE A 50 15.63 10.12 -0.96
CA PHE A 50 16.51 9.25 -0.17
C PHE A 50 15.74 8.02 0.29
N LEU A 51 16.37 6.86 0.17
CA LEU A 51 15.82 5.55 0.57
C LEU A 51 16.40 5.07 1.91
N GLU A 52 17.40 5.78 2.42
CA GLU A 52 18.11 5.57 3.69
C GLU A 52 18.51 6.93 4.28
N ASP A 53 19.33 6.95 5.33
CA ASP A 53 19.86 8.21 5.86
C ASP A 53 20.65 8.98 4.79
N VAL A 54 20.67 10.31 4.93
CA VAL A 54 21.23 11.17 3.90
C VAL A 54 22.77 11.09 3.97
N PRO A 55 23.46 10.75 2.85
CA PRO A 55 24.91 10.75 2.81
C PRO A 55 25.48 12.16 3.01
N ALA A 56 26.63 12.26 3.69
CA ALA A 56 27.26 13.52 4.08
C ALA A 56 27.46 14.47 2.88
N GLU A 57 27.83 13.93 1.72
CA GLU A 57 28.09 14.70 0.50
C GLU A 57 26.82 15.42 0.02
N ALA A 58 25.64 14.81 0.18
CA ALA A 58 24.38 15.39 -0.29
C ALA A 58 24.03 16.71 0.40
N TYR A 59 24.42 16.91 1.67
CA TYR A 59 24.20 18.17 2.38
C TYR A 59 24.98 19.34 1.76
N THR A 60 26.10 19.04 1.10
CA THR A 60 26.90 20.07 0.41
C THR A 60 26.37 20.37 -0.99
N VAL A 61 26.03 19.34 -1.77
CA VAL A 61 25.67 19.50 -3.20
C VAL A 61 24.17 19.70 -3.43
N GLY A 62 23.30 19.26 -2.52
CA GLY A 62 21.85 19.21 -2.69
C GLY A 62 21.07 20.43 -2.19
N LYS A 63 21.75 21.55 -1.93
CA LYS A 63 21.15 22.75 -1.32
C LYS A 63 19.96 23.36 -2.09
N GLY A 64 19.88 23.13 -3.40
CA GLY A 64 18.82 23.65 -4.27
C GLY A 64 17.65 22.68 -4.52
N ALA A 65 17.75 21.43 -4.06
CA ALA A 65 16.71 20.43 -4.24
C ALA A 65 15.67 20.49 -3.11
N ILE A 66 14.45 20.02 -3.37
CA ILE A 66 13.52 19.58 -2.32
C ILE A 66 13.95 18.18 -1.87
N TRP A 67 13.91 17.92 -0.57
CA TRP A 67 14.39 16.67 0.00
C TRP A 67 13.21 15.81 0.43
N ALA A 68 13.18 14.58 -0.06
CA ALA A 68 12.13 13.62 0.20
C ALA A 68 12.72 12.31 0.70
N PHE A 69 11.97 11.61 1.55
CA PHE A 69 12.34 10.29 2.04
C PHE A 69 11.30 9.25 1.63
N GLU A 70 11.75 8.19 0.98
CA GLU A 70 10.93 7.07 0.54
C GLU A 70 11.45 5.80 1.17
N SER A 71 10.76 5.25 2.16
CA SER A 71 11.26 4.05 2.84
C SER A 71 10.93 2.76 2.10
N GLY A 72 9.80 2.73 1.37
CA GLY A 72 9.17 1.49 0.91
C GLY A 72 8.75 0.54 2.04
N GLU A 73 8.96 0.95 3.30
CA GLU A 73 8.87 0.13 4.51
C GLU A 73 7.95 0.78 5.53
N PRO A 74 7.20 0.02 6.34
CA PRO A 74 6.37 0.56 7.42
C PRO A 74 7.15 1.45 8.40
N ILE A 75 6.44 2.33 9.12
CA ILE A 75 7.05 3.33 10.03
C ILE A 75 8.02 2.74 11.08
N HIS A 76 7.83 1.47 11.45
CA HIS A 76 8.66 0.77 12.43
C HIS A 76 9.90 0.08 11.83
N LEU A 77 9.97 -0.03 10.51
CA LEU A 77 11.12 -0.55 9.74
C LEU A 77 11.83 0.56 8.96
N LEU A 78 11.47 1.83 9.20
CA LEU A 78 12.16 2.96 8.56
C LEU A 78 13.64 2.90 8.93
N PRO A 79 14.54 3.05 7.93
CA PRO A 79 15.93 3.38 8.18
C PRO A 79 16.02 4.51 9.21
N ARG A 80 16.91 4.38 10.19
CA ARG A 80 17.15 5.44 11.16
C ARG A 80 17.68 6.66 10.43
N LEU A 81 16.87 7.71 10.38
CA LEU A 81 17.29 9.03 9.90
C LEU A 81 18.02 9.79 11.01
N SER A 82 19.17 10.38 10.67
CA SER A 82 19.86 11.33 11.53
C SER A 82 18.95 12.54 11.86
N ASN A 83 19.20 13.21 12.98
CA ASN A 83 18.44 14.41 13.34
C ASN A 83 18.62 15.52 12.29
N GLU A 84 19.80 15.60 11.67
CA GLU A 84 20.07 16.51 10.57
C GLU A 84 19.22 16.17 9.34
N ALA A 85 19.14 14.89 8.95
CA ALA A 85 18.28 14.45 7.85
C ALA A 85 16.81 14.79 8.11
N LYS A 86 16.30 14.52 9.32
CA LYS A 86 14.91 14.84 9.71
C LYS A 86 14.58 16.33 9.59
N GLN A 87 15.55 17.21 9.86
CA GLN A 87 15.37 18.66 9.72
C GLN A 87 15.39 19.13 8.26
N LYS A 88 16.05 18.39 7.36
CA LYS A 88 16.15 18.72 5.93
C LYS A 88 15.05 18.10 5.08
N ILE A 89 14.61 16.89 5.42
CA ILE A 89 13.55 16.18 4.71
C ILE A 89 12.25 16.98 4.82
N SER A 90 11.76 17.42 3.67
CA SER A 90 10.57 18.24 3.54
C SER A 90 9.30 17.41 3.37
N MET A 91 9.43 16.13 3.03
CA MET A 91 8.30 15.24 2.75
C MET A 91 8.68 13.77 2.84
N TYR A 92 7.69 12.95 3.19
CA TYR A 92 7.77 11.50 3.17
C TYR A 92 6.94 10.99 2.00
N ILE A 93 7.58 10.21 1.13
CA ILE A 93 6.95 9.57 -0.01
C ILE A 93 6.36 8.26 0.48
N THR A 94 5.03 8.22 0.48
CA THR A 94 4.21 7.02 0.64
C THR A 94 3.50 6.77 -0.68
N HIS A 95 2.85 5.61 -0.82
CA HIS A 95 2.06 5.33 -2.04
C HIS A 95 0.91 6.32 -2.27
N HIS A 96 0.50 7.09 -1.25
CA HIS A 96 -0.51 8.13 -1.31
C HIS A 96 -0.31 9.13 -0.17
N THR A 97 -0.43 10.43 -0.43
CA THR A 97 -0.08 11.54 0.50
C THR A 97 -0.80 11.51 1.85
N PHE A 98 -1.87 10.73 1.98
CA PHE A 98 -2.66 10.58 3.20
C PHE A 98 -2.69 9.14 3.75
N ALA A 99 -1.91 8.22 3.18
CA ALA A 99 -1.93 6.82 3.63
C ALA A 99 -1.01 6.60 4.83
N SER A 100 -1.53 5.90 5.85
CA SER A 100 -0.73 5.39 6.97
C SER A 100 0.09 4.14 6.62
N VAL A 101 -0.25 3.46 5.52
CA VAL A 101 0.50 2.33 4.97
C VAL A 101 1.51 2.87 3.97
N THR A 102 2.74 2.36 4.02
CA THR A 102 3.85 2.86 3.18
C THR A 102 3.96 2.14 1.84
N TYR A 103 3.39 0.93 1.71
CA TYR A 103 3.48 0.14 0.48
C TYR A 103 2.33 -0.88 0.35
N TYR A 104 1.81 -1.10 -0.86
CA TYR A 104 0.84 -2.15 -1.17
C TYR A 104 1.36 -3.10 -2.26
N TYR A 105 1.16 -4.40 -2.07
CA TYR A 105 1.62 -5.45 -3.00
C TYR A 105 0.60 -5.81 -4.09
N GLY A 106 -0.63 -5.29 -3.99
CA GLY A 106 -1.70 -5.55 -4.95
C GLY A 106 -2.76 -4.46 -4.90
N VAL A 107 -3.49 -4.31 -6.01
CA VAL A 107 -4.60 -3.35 -6.13
C VAL A 107 -5.85 -4.12 -6.57
N TYR A 108 -6.99 -3.79 -5.97
CA TYR A 108 -8.28 -4.28 -6.45
C TYR A 108 -8.75 -3.44 -7.63
N TRP A 109 -8.94 -4.09 -8.78
CA TRP A 109 -9.42 -3.45 -10.00
C TRP A 109 -10.90 -3.77 -10.20
N ALA A 110 -11.77 -2.86 -9.76
CA ALA A 110 -13.22 -2.97 -9.88
C ALA A 110 -13.73 -2.45 -11.23
N HIS A 111 -14.67 -3.17 -11.86
CA HIS A 111 -15.55 -2.71 -12.95
C HIS A 111 -14.92 -1.96 -14.14
N GLU A 112 -13.64 -2.17 -14.46
CA GLU A 112 -12.92 -1.40 -15.49
C GLU A 112 -12.90 0.13 -15.23
N LYS A 113 -13.34 0.58 -14.05
CA LYS A 113 -13.38 1.97 -13.56
C LYS A 113 -12.77 2.05 -12.16
N PRO A 114 -11.44 1.99 -12.03
CA PRO A 114 -10.73 1.93 -10.74
C PRO A 114 -10.95 3.17 -9.85
N GLU A 115 -11.43 4.28 -10.40
CA GLU A 115 -11.73 5.52 -9.69
C GLU A 115 -13.06 5.51 -8.92
N CYS A 116 -13.89 4.49 -9.11
CA CYS A 116 -15.22 4.42 -8.47
C CYS A 116 -15.21 3.48 -7.25
N VAL A 117 -15.52 4.04 -6.08
CA VAL A 117 -15.81 3.25 -4.87
C VAL A 117 -17.22 2.68 -4.98
N MET A 118 -17.39 1.36 -4.79
CA MET A 118 -18.73 0.76 -4.74
C MET A 118 -19.61 1.44 -3.69
N SER A 119 -20.84 1.75 -4.07
CA SER A 119 -21.85 2.33 -3.18
C SER A 119 -22.18 1.39 -2.02
N LYS A 120 -22.76 1.96 -0.95
CA LYS A 120 -23.24 1.17 0.21
C LYS A 120 -24.25 0.09 -0.21
N ALA A 121 -25.12 0.39 -1.17
CA ALA A 121 -26.12 -0.54 -1.69
C ALA A 121 -25.47 -1.73 -2.42
N GLU A 122 -24.47 -1.47 -3.26
CA GLU A 122 -23.72 -2.53 -3.95
C GLU A 122 -22.97 -3.41 -2.96
N LYS A 123 -22.29 -2.81 -1.97
CA LYS A 123 -21.62 -3.55 -0.88
C LYS A 123 -22.60 -4.43 -0.10
N LEU A 124 -23.82 -3.96 0.15
CA LEU A 124 -24.85 -4.75 0.84
C LEU A 124 -25.35 -5.91 -0.02
N ARG A 125 -25.55 -5.68 -1.33
CA ARG A 125 -25.97 -6.73 -2.27
C ARG A 125 -24.95 -7.86 -2.34
N LEU A 126 -23.66 -7.53 -2.35
CA LEU A 126 -22.56 -8.52 -2.29
C LEU A 126 -22.65 -9.44 -1.08
N LYS A 127 -23.05 -8.91 0.09
CA LYS A 127 -23.19 -9.72 1.31
C LYS A 127 -24.38 -10.68 1.25
N SER A 128 -25.44 -10.31 0.53
CA SER A 128 -26.67 -11.10 0.45
C SER A 128 -26.68 -12.19 -0.64
N GLN A 129 -25.74 -12.14 -1.60
CA GLN A 129 -25.77 -13.03 -2.75
C GLN A 129 -25.17 -14.41 -2.45
N ASN A 130 -25.68 -15.44 -3.12
CA ASN A 130 -25.08 -16.77 -3.06
C ASN A 130 -23.76 -16.79 -3.83
N SER A 131 -22.65 -16.85 -3.09
CA SER A 131 -21.29 -16.80 -3.63
C SER A 131 -20.59 -18.15 -3.63
N LEU A 132 -21.30 -19.27 -3.37
CA LEU A 132 -20.69 -20.61 -3.26
C LEU A 132 -19.88 -21.01 -4.50
N ARG A 133 -20.32 -20.60 -5.69
CA ARG A 133 -19.62 -20.84 -6.98
C ARG A 133 -18.25 -20.16 -7.08
N LEU A 134 -17.97 -19.17 -6.22
CA LEU A 134 -16.72 -18.39 -6.22
C LEU A 134 -15.67 -18.97 -5.26
N LEU A 135 -16.04 -19.99 -4.48
CA LEU A 135 -15.11 -20.72 -3.63
C LEU A 135 -14.07 -21.44 -4.50
N PRO A 136 -12.81 -21.56 -4.02
CA PRO A 136 -11.81 -22.34 -4.74
C PRO A 136 -12.23 -23.79 -4.90
N ASN A 137 -11.83 -24.43 -6.01
CA ASN A 137 -12.21 -25.82 -6.30
C ASN A 137 -11.74 -26.82 -5.22
N TYR A 138 -10.72 -26.48 -4.45
CA TYR A 138 -10.20 -27.28 -3.33
C TYR A 138 -10.86 -26.98 -1.97
N HIS A 139 -11.80 -26.03 -1.90
CA HIS A 139 -12.42 -25.59 -0.64
C HIS A 139 -13.01 -26.74 0.16
N PHE A 140 -13.80 -27.61 -0.48
CA PHE A 140 -14.45 -28.75 0.19
C PHE A 140 -13.47 -29.86 0.61
N GLN A 141 -12.19 -29.76 0.22
CA GLN A 141 -11.14 -30.70 0.60
C GLN A 141 -10.26 -30.15 1.74
N ARG A 142 -10.56 -28.94 2.24
CA ARG A 142 -9.78 -28.32 3.32
C ARG A 142 -9.86 -29.19 4.58
N LYS A 143 -8.71 -29.41 5.21
CA LYS A 143 -8.61 -30.16 6.49
C LYS A 143 -8.31 -29.25 7.68
N LYS A 144 -8.07 -27.96 7.42
CA LYS A 144 -7.51 -27.00 8.34
C LYS A 144 -8.22 -25.67 8.16
N MET A 145 -8.47 -24.99 9.27
CA MET A 145 -9.23 -23.76 9.31
C MET A 145 -8.36 -22.56 8.92
N ILE A 146 -7.13 -22.48 9.45
CA ILE A 146 -6.29 -21.28 9.35
C ILE A 146 -4.86 -21.64 8.95
N ALA A 147 -4.29 -20.80 8.11
CA ALA A 147 -2.89 -20.82 7.71
C ALA A 147 -2.19 -19.57 8.26
N TRP A 148 -1.10 -19.77 9.00
CA TRP A 148 -0.26 -18.67 9.49
C TRP A 148 1.05 -18.63 8.72
N VAL A 149 1.17 -17.60 7.87
CA VAL A 149 2.33 -17.37 7.00
C VAL A 149 3.04 -16.11 7.47
N VAL A 150 4.26 -16.26 8.00
CA VAL A 150 5.05 -15.13 8.51
C VAL A 150 6.50 -15.27 8.08
N SER A 151 7.02 -14.21 7.46
CA SER A 151 8.43 -14.10 7.06
C SER A 151 9.32 -13.58 8.19
N ASN A 152 8.86 -12.56 8.94
CA ASN A 152 9.56 -12.03 10.10
C ASN A 152 8.86 -12.50 11.39
N ALA A 153 9.40 -13.48 12.11
CA ALA A 153 8.80 -13.86 13.38
C ALA A 153 8.73 -12.64 14.33
N ASP A 154 9.81 -11.89 14.47
CA ASP A 154 10.08 -10.92 15.54
C ASP A 154 9.54 -9.50 15.31
N ALA A 155 8.33 -9.39 14.73
CA ALA A 155 7.71 -8.08 14.57
C ALA A 155 7.39 -7.42 15.94
N PRO A 156 7.59 -6.10 16.07
CA PRO A 156 7.36 -5.35 17.32
C PRO A 156 5.87 -5.05 17.57
N ASN A 157 4.99 -6.01 17.29
CA ASN A 157 3.55 -5.92 17.51
C ASN A 157 3.01 -7.23 18.10
N ARG A 158 1.71 -7.26 18.45
CA ARG A 158 1.10 -8.42 19.12
C ARG A 158 0.66 -9.52 18.16
N ARG A 159 1.12 -9.53 16.90
CA ARG A 159 0.68 -10.52 15.91
C ARG A 159 1.04 -11.95 16.31
N LYS A 160 2.19 -12.17 16.97
CA LYS A 160 2.57 -13.50 17.49
C LYS A 160 1.55 -14.00 18.51
N ALA A 161 1.15 -13.12 19.45
CA ALA A 161 0.16 -13.45 20.46
C ALA A 161 -1.21 -13.74 19.82
N LEU A 162 -1.63 -12.94 18.84
CA LEU A 162 -2.84 -13.18 18.07
C LEU A 162 -2.80 -14.53 17.33
N GLY A 163 -1.71 -14.80 16.60
CA GLY A 163 -1.53 -16.06 15.87
C GLY A 163 -1.45 -17.28 16.79
N ALA A 164 -0.92 -17.13 18.01
CA ALA A 164 -0.88 -18.20 19.01
C ALA A 164 -2.24 -18.42 19.70
N ALA A 165 -3.03 -17.37 19.89
CA ALA A 165 -4.34 -17.45 20.53
C ALA A 165 -5.39 -18.13 19.65
N ILE A 166 -5.26 -17.99 18.33
CA ILE A 166 -6.14 -18.65 17.36
C ILE A 166 -5.80 -20.15 17.31
N THR A 167 -6.72 -21.00 17.77
CA THR A 167 -6.56 -22.46 17.79
C THR A 167 -6.71 -23.06 16.38
N LYS A 168 -6.09 -24.22 16.12
CA LYS A 168 -6.07 -24.93 14.81
C LYS A 168 -5.35 -24.22 13.64
N VAL A 169 -4.26 -23.51 13.94
CA VAL A 169 -3.36 -22.92 12.94
C VAL A 169 -2.47 -23.98 12.31
N VAL A 170 -2.38 -23.99 10.97
CA VAL A 170 -1.25 -24.59 10.25
C VAL A 170 -0.16 -23.54 10.18
N LEU A 171 0.92 -23.76 10.93
CA LEU A 171 2.10 -22.92 10.84
C LEU A 171 2.83 -23.26 9.53
N MET A 172 2.86 -22.32 8.60
CA MET A 172 3.62 -22.44 7.36
C MET A 172 4.79 -21.47 7.42
N LYS A 173 6.00 -22.01 7.58
CA LYS A 173 7.23 -21.26 7.32
C LYS A 173 7.41 -21.21 5.81
N VAL A 174 7.43 -20.01 5.25
CA VAL A 174 7.45 -19.83 3.80
C VAL A 174 8.82 -19.30 3.41
N PRO A 175 9.61 -20.08 2.66
CA PRO A 175 10.72 -19.52 1.91
C PRO A 175 10.15 -18.89 0.63
N ASN A 176 10.18 -17.56 0.56
CA ASN A 176 9.93 -16.71 -0.63
C ASN A 176 8.47 -16.56 -1.13
N PHE A 177 8.07 -15.29 -1.33
CA PHE A 177 6.78 -14.80 -1.88
C PHE A 177 6.58 -15.24 -3.35
N PRO A 178 5.35 -15.48 -3.87
CA PRO A 178 4.05 -14.92 -3.48
C PRO A 178 2.96 -15.98 -3.23
N ILE A 179 2.45 -16.04 -2.00
CA ILE A 179 1.40 -17.00 -1.61
C ILE A 179 0.01 -16.44 -1.85
N PHE A 180 -0.21 -15.15 -1.61
CA PHE A 180 -1.55 -14.62 -1.38
C PHE A 180 -2.50 -14.64 -2.60
N ASP A 181 -2.02 -14.56 -3.84
CA ASP A 181 -2.92 -14.67 -5.01
C ASP A 181 -3.24 -16.10 -5.42
N ARG A 182 -2.43 -17.06 -4.96
CA ARG A 182 -2.55 -18.46 -5.36
C ARG A 182 -3.37 -19.27 -4.37
N VAL A 183 -3.56 -18.77 -3.15
CA VAL A 183 -4.40 -19.42 -2.13
C VAL A 183 -5.66 -18.59 -1.96
N GLY A 184 -6.80 -19.14 -2.40
CA GLY A 184 -8.13 -18.58 -2.21
C GLY A 184 -8.57 -18.72 -0.76
N MET A 185 -7.88 -17.99 0.11
CA MET A 185 -8.15 -17.87 1.53
C MET A 185 -8.62 -16.45 1.82
N VAL A 186 -9.42 -16.30 2.87
CA VAL A 186 -9.85 -14.99 3.40
C VAL A 186 -8.77 -14.49 4.37
N PRO A 187 -8.16 -13.32 4.12
CA PRO A 187 -7.19 -12.74 5.04
C PRO A 187 -7.83 -12.31 6.36
N ILE A 188 -7.16 -12.64 7.47
CA ILE A 188 -7.39 -11.99 8.76
C ILE A 188 -6.36 -10.87 8.88
N VAL A 189 -6.82 -9.63 9.01
CA VAL A 189 -5.95 -8.44 8.95
C VAL A 189 -5.83 -7.75 10.31
N TYR A 190 -4.65 -7.21 10.57
CA TYR A 190 -4.25 -6.61 11.85
C TYR A 190 -3.20 -5.53 11.62
N GLY A 191 -3.38 -4.36 12.24
CA GLY A 191 -2.39 -3.27 12.25
C GLY A 191 -3.01 -1.89 11.99
N PRO A 192 -3.13 -1.45 10.72
CA PRO A 192 -3.86 -0.23 10.36
C PRO A 192 -5.34 -0.25 10.76
N PRO A 193 -5.98 0.92 10.92
CA PRO A 193 -7.44 1.02 11.09
C PRO A 193 -8.22 0.34 9.96
N LYS A 194 -9.41 -0.16 10.27
CA LYS A 194 -10.26 -0.89 9.32
C LYS A 194 -10.60 -0.06 8.08
N GLU A 195 -10.79 1.24 8.24
CA GLU A 195 -11.12 2.18 7.17
C GLU A 195 -10.03 2.21 6.08
N GLU A 196 -8.77 2.04 6.47
CA GLU A 196 -7.64 1.98 5.54
C GLU A 196 -7.67 0.71 4.68
N TYR A 197 -8.16 -0.41 5.24
CA TYR A 197 -8.40 -1.63 4.48
C TYR A 197 -9.62 -1.47 3.58
N GLU A 198 -10.75 -0.96 4.10
CA GLU A 198 -11.98 -0.79 3.32
C GLU A 198 -11.83 0.17 2.13
N ALA A 199 -10.92 1.13 2.22
CA ALA A 199 -10.60 2.06 1.15
C ALA A 199 -9.84 1.43 -0.03
N ARG A 200 -9.22 0.25 0.14
CA ARG A 200 -8.26 -0.31 -0.84
C ARG A 200 -8.46 -1.78 -1.18
N ALA A 201 -8.87 -2.58 -0.20
CA ALA A 201 -9.16 -3.99 -0.39
C ALA A 201 -10.48 -4.16 -1.16
N PRO A 202 -10.66 -5.30 -1.84
CA PRO A 202 -11.98 -5.62 -2.36
C PRO A 202 -13.03 -5.58 -1.24
N PRO A 203 -14.27 -5.16 -1.56
CA PRO A 203 -15.31 -5.04 -0.54
C PRO A 203 -15.62 -6.39 0.08
N ASN A 204 -15.77 -6.42 1.41
CA ASN A 204 -16.06 -7.63 2.17
C ASN A 204 -15.06 -8.78 1.93
N SER A 205 -13.77 -8.48 1.66
CA SER A 205 -12.79 -9.53 1.30
C SER A 205 -11.86 -9.96 2.42
N PHE A 206 -12.02 -9.42 3.64
CA PHE A 206 -11.13 -9.65 4.77
C PHE A 206 -11.90 -9.64 6.08
N ILE A 207 -11.30 -10.24 7.11
CA ILE A 207 -11.78 -10.21 8.50
C ILE A 207 -10.86 -9.28 9.28
N HIS A 208 -11.39 -8.17 9.80
CA HIS A 208 -10.61 -7.27 10.64
C HIS A 208 -10.62 -7.75 12.09
N VAL A 209 -9.47 -7.79 12.76
CA VAL A 209 -9.41 -8.23 14.16
C VAL A 209 -10.20 -7.31 15.08
N ASP A 210 -10.19 -6.01 14.81
CA ASP A 210 -10.91 -5.02 15.63
C ASP A 210 -12.44 -5.02 15.42
N ASP A 211 -12.98 -5.89 14.54
CA ASP A 211 -14.43 -6.13 14.47
C ASP A 211 -14.95 -6.94 15.66
N PHE A 212 -14.05 -7.46 16.50
CA PHE A 212 -14.34 -8.34 17.62
C PHE A 212 -13.88 -7.70 18.93
N ALA A 213 -14.75 -7.73 19.95
CA ALA A 213 -14.42 -7.19 21.27
C ALA A 213 -13.27 -7.97 21.93
N THR A 214 -13.22 -9.28 21.69
CA THR A 214 -12.17 -10.17 22.19
C THR A 214 -11.64 -11.11 21.12
N VAL A 215 -10.44 -11.65 21.34
CA VAL A 215 -9.88 -12.71 20.49
C VAL A 215 -10.75 -13.96 20.49
N ASN A 216 -11.46 -14.23 21.59
CA ASN A 216 -12.37 -15.37 21.69
C ASN A 216 -13.61 -15.20 20.79
N ASP A 217 -14.10 -13.96 20.61
CA ASP A 217 -15.21 -13.68 19.68
C ASP A 217 -14.75 -13.87 18.23
N LEU A 218 -13.51 -13.48 17.90
CA LEU A 218 -12.91 -13.79 16.61
C LEU A 218 -12.82 -15.31 16.38
N ILE A 219 -12.35 -16.09 17.37
CA ILE A 219 -12.25 -17.55 17.25
C ILE A 219 -13.61 -18.18 16.99
N GLN A 220 -14.64 -17.82 17.78
CA GLN A 220 -16.00 -18.30 17.58
C GLN A 220 -16.53 -17.98 16.18
N TYR A 221 -16.24 -16.78 15.68
CA TYR A 221 -16.63 -16.39 14.33
C TYR A 221 -15.90 -17.22 13.25
N LEU A 222 -14.62 -17.51 13.44
CA LEU A 222 -13.85 -18.35 12.53
C LEU A 222 -14.36 -19.81 12.53
N GLU A 223 -14.73 -20.35 13.69
CA GLU A 223 -15.36 -21.67 13.79
C GLU A 223 -16.73 -21.71 13.10
N TYR A 224 -17.54 -20.65 13.22
CA TYR A 224 -18.77 -20.49 12.47
C TYR A 224 -18.52 -20.53 10.95
N LEU A 225 -17.52 -19.80 10.46
CA LEU A 225 -17.16 -19.79 9.03
C LEU A 225 -16.56 -21.12 8.54
N ASP A 226 -15.96 -21.91 9.42
CA ASP A 226 -15.43 -23.22 9.08
C ASP A 226 -16.57 -24.21 8.74
N HIS A 227 -17.67 -24.14 9.49
CA HIS A 227 -18.84 -25.01 9.31
C HIS A 227 -19.93 -24.42 8.39
N ASN A 228 -19.88 -23.11 8.11
CA ASN A 228 -20.85 -22.44 7.25
C ASN A 228 -20.22 -21.95 5.94
N HIS A 229 -20.23 -22.82 4.93
CA HIS A 229 -19.66 -22.51 3.61
C HIS A 229 -20.36 -21.35 2.90
N THR A 230 -21.67 -21.19 3.08
CA THR A 230 -22.43 -20.08 2.47
C THR A 230 -21.96 -18.75 3.06
N ALA A 231 -21.81 -18.67 4.38
CA ALA A 231 -21.29 -17.48 5.04
C ALA A 231 -19.84 -17.19 4.63
N TYR A 232 -18.97 -18.21 4.61
CA TYR A 232 -17.59 -18.06 4.15
C TYR A 232 -17.50 -17.59 2.70
N ALA A 233 -18.38 -18.10 1.82
CA ALA A 233 -18.39 -17.73 0.42
C ALA A 233 -18.71 -16.25 0.19
N THR A 234 -19.41 -15.57 1.11
CA THR A 234 -19.68 -14.12 0.99
C THR A 234 -18.39 -13.28 0.94
N TYR A 235 -17.28 -13.79 1.48
CA TYR A 235 -15.96 -13.15 1.39
C TYR A 235 -15.31 -13.23 0.00
N PHE A 236 -15.93 -13.95 -0.94
CA PHE A 236 -15.47 -14.12 -2.31
C PHE A 236 -16.35 -13.39 -3.32
N ALA A 237 -17.47 -12.79 -2.89
CA ALA A 237 -18.44 -12.09 -3.73
C ALA A 237 -17.80 -11.02 -4.65
N TRP A 238 -16.80 -10.31 -4.15
CA TRP A 238 -16.06 -9.28 -4.88
C TRP A 238 -15.42 -9.76 -6.20
N ARG A 239 -15.20 -11.06 -6.37
CA ARG A 239 -14.60 -11.66 -7.57
C ARG A 239 -15.49 -11.55 -8.81
N GLU A 240 -16.80 -11.35 -8.63
CA GLU A 240 -17.71 -11.11 -9.76
C GLU A 240 -17.57 -9.69 -10.33
N HIS A 241 -16.97 -8.78 -9.55
CA HIS A 241 -16.96 -7.35 -9.83
C HIS A 241 -15.57 -6.80 -10.16
N GLY A 242 -14.54 -7.62 -10.00
CA GLY A 242 -13.17 -7.21 -10.23
C GLY A 242 -12.17 -8.31 -9.97
N ARG A 243 -10.90 -7.97 -10.16
CA ARG A 243 -9.77 -8.87 -9.94
C ARG A 243 -8.71 -8.19 -9.10
N LEU A 244 -7.96 -9.00 -8.35
CA LEU A 244 -6.71 -8.54 -7.76
C LEU A 244 -5.65 -8.52 -8.84
N LEU A 245 -5.04 -7.35 -9.03
CA LEU A 245 -3.88 -7.20 -9.88
C LEU A 245 -2.66 -7.25 -8.99
N VAL A 246 -1.94 -8.37 -9.07
CA VAL A 246 -0.72 -8.60 -8.29
C VAL A 246 0.44 -8.93 -9.19
N GLY A 247 1.58 -8.39 -8.81
CA GLY A 247 2.86 -8.59 -9.43
C GLY A 247 3.85 -7.66 -8.76
N PRO A 248 5.16 -7.88 -8.96
CA PRO A 248 6.07 -6.78 -8.77
C PRO A 248 5.60 -5.71 -9.76
N LEU A 249 5.11 -4.58 -9.24
CA LEU A 249 5.39 -3.30 -9.88
C LEU A 249 4.62 -2.94 -11.15
N ARG A 250 3.38 -3.39 -11.32
CA ARG A 250 2.49 -2.83 -12.35
C ARG A 250 1.74 -1.56 -11.94
N PHE A 251 1.83 -1.15 -10.68
CA PHE A 251 1.33 0.15 -10.21
C PHE A 251 2.47 0.97 -9.66
N THR A 252 3.42 1.24 -10.54
CA THR A 252 4.39 2.29 -10.34
C THR A 252 3.69 3.60 -10.59
N TYR A 253 3.29 4.28 -9.52
CA TYR A 253 2.86 5.66 -9.66
C TYR A 253 4.09 6.55 -9.73
N VAL A 254 3.92 7.63 -10.47
CA VAL A 254 4.92 8.66 -10.72
C VAL A 254 5.02 9.58 -9.48
N ILE A 255 5.16 8.99 -8.29
CA ILE A 255 4.96 9.70 -7.02
C ILE A 255 5.92 10.88 -6.92
N ALA A 256 7.20 10.69 -7.25
CA ALA A 256 8.19 11.76 -7.18
C ALA A 256 7.98 12.88 -8.22
N CYS A 257 7.51 12.58 -9.44
CA CYS A 257 7.34 13.63 -10.46
C CYS A 257 5.99 14.36 -10.32
N ASP A 258 4.95 13.70 -9.81
CA ASP A 258 3.68 14.35 -9.43
C ASP A 258 3.86 15.20 -8.16
N ILE A 259 4.68 14.75 -7.21
CA ILE A 259 5.09 15.57 -6.05
C ILE A 259 5.85 16.84 -6.48
N LEU A 260 6.71 16.76 -7.49
CA LEU A 260 7.35 17.94 -8.05
C LEU A 260 6.35 18.93 -8.66
N TYR A 261 5.25 18.44 -9.22
CA TYR A 261 4.15 19.29 -9.67
C TYR A 261 3.47 20.00 -8.49
N LEU A 262 3.07 19.25 -7.45
CA LEU A 262 2.38 19.79 -6.28
C LEU A 262 3.25 20.75 -5.45
N SER A 263 4.54 20.44 -5.29
CA SER A 263 5.48 21.26 -4.52
C SER A 263 5.83 22.60 -5.19
N LYS A 264 5.69 22.71 -6.52
CA LYS A 264 5.86 23.96 -7.26
C LYS A 264 4.64 24.89 -7.23
N GLN A 265 3.53 24.48 -6.61
CA GLN A 265 2.29 25.27 -6.49
C GLN A 265 2.13 26.05 -5.15
N LYS A 266 3.20 26.47 -4.45
CA LYS A 266 3.01 27.22 -3.19
C LYS A 266 2.16 28.51 -3.44
N PRO A 267 1.03 28.76 -2.74
CA PRO A 267 0.49 28.13 -1.53
C PRO A 267 -0.89 27.47 -1.75
N PHE A 268 -0.97 26.15 -1.88
CA PHE A 268 -2.26 25.42 -1.85
C PHE A 268 -2.42 24.49 -0.63
N LEU A 269 -1.39 24.38 0.22
CA LEU A 269 -1.38 23.50 1.40
C LEU A 269 -1.84 24.18 2.71
N LYS A 270 -2.55 25.31 2.63
CA LYS A 270 -3.13 25.97 3.82
C LYS A 270 -4.65 26.19 3.77
N SER A 271 -5.36 25.74 2.73
CA SER A 271 -6.78 26.09 2.59
C SER A 271 -7.63 25.12 1.77
N GLN A 272 -7.56 23.80 2.02
CA GLN A 272 -8.62 22.88 1.57
C GLN A 272 -8.88 21.77 2.59
N CYS A 273 -9.27 22.20 3.80
CA CYS A 273 -10.26 21.48 4.60
C CYS A 273 -11.33 22.52 4.97
N THR A 274 -12.11 22.95 3.99
CA THR A 274 -13.37 23.66 4.24
C THR A 274 -14.45 22.99 3.42
N ALA A 275 -15.27 22.22 4.13
CA ALA A 275 -16.66 21.88 3.88
C ALA A 275 -17.04 21.38 2.46
N MET A 276 -17.23 20.06 2.35
CA MET A 276 -18.37 19.54 1.60
C MET A 276 -19.51 19.35 2.60
N HIS A 277 -20.40 20.33 2.65
CA HIS A 277 -21.81 20.17 3.03
C HIS A 277 -22.64 20.41 1.78
#